data_AF-M2LDC4-F1
#
_entry.id   AF-M2LDC4-F1
#
_cell.length_a   1.000
_cell.length_b   1.000
_cell.length_c   1.000
_cell.angle_alpha   90.00
_cell.angle_beta   90.00
_cell.angle_gamma   90.00
#
_symmetry.space_group_name_H-M   'P 1'
#
loop_
_entity.id
_entity.type
_entity.pdbx_description
1 polymer ?
#
loop_
_entity_poly.entity_id
_entity_poly.type
_entity_poly.pdbx_seq_one_letter_code
_entity_poly.pdbx_strand_id
1 'polypeptide(L)'
;MMARPVAGVRNKTLILTLPGSPKGAEENLEAVLPMLAHACQQAAGADSRSLHVGGVGKLEKEAGLKPPTPTTSADSGGLQDTSVHGHHHHSHDHDHSHSHGHGGHSAPKAHTSPSGRGPLSNDPNAGPTRRHRESPYPMLSVSDALNQIYDHTPEPKVVTSPLSESLVGSVLASDVSARESVPAFRASIVDGYAIVASDHALVPSTKGIFPVTAISHAAGSEGETDELRTGEVARITTGAPLPPGATAVVMVEDTTLRSMTDDGKEEKDIEIHTDAIKSGENVREVGSDVKAGEVVMRKGEAITSVGGEFGLLASVGTQEVSVYRRPVVGVLSTGDEIAPHDRPGELRRGEVRDTNRPTLLTAIRGSGFEAVDLGIASDAPGSLEAVLRDAMRSVDVIVTSGGVSMGELDLLKPTIERALGGTIHFGRVSMKPGKPTTFATVPFKPSSSEPGEGGREKRVIFSLPGNPASAVVTFHLFVLPALQKMAGQSEPWGLPKVKVVLGQDVRMDPKRAEYHRVVVTAKADGRLYAASTGFQRSSRIGSFKGANALLCLPAKEGSLAKGESIEALLMGRLLSEL
;
A
#
# COMPACT_ATOMS: atom_id res chain seq x y z
N MET A 1 -31.66 -0.97 20.55
CA MET A 1 -32.40 -2.02 21.29
C MET A 1 -31.59 -2.39 22.52
N MET A 2 -31.91 -1.84 23.69
CA MET A 2 -31.51 -2.42 24.97
C MET A 2 -32.78 -2.42 25.81
N ALA A 3 -33.44 -3.58 25.88
CA ALA A 3 -34.72 -3.71 26.57
C ALA A 3 -34.91 -5.14 27.08
N ARG A 4 -33.93 -5.66 27.83
CA ARG A 4 -34.18 -6.78 28.73
C ARG A 4 -33.81 -6.30 30.14
N PRO A 5 -34.77 -6.12 31.04
CA PRO A 5 -34.46 -5.80 32.43
C PRO A 5 -33.62 -6.93 33.02
N VAL A 6 -32.47 -6.58 33.58
CA VAL A 6 -31.56 -7.48 34.31
C VAL A 6 -31.50 -7.02 35.76
N ALA A 7 -31.62 -7.97 36.68
CA ALA A 7 -31.45 -7.79 38.12
C ALA A 7 -30.32 -8.70 38.62
N GLY A 8 -29.48 -8.20 39.53
CA GLY A 8 -28.41 -8.98 40.13
C GLY A 8 -27.91 -8.37 41.44
N VAL A 9 -27.15 -9.14 42.23
CA VAL A 9 -26.57 -8.68 43.50
C VAL A 9 -25.06 -8.81 43.46
N ARG A 10 -24.34 -7.77 43.89
CA ARG A 10 -22.87 -7.78 44.05
C ARG A 10 -22.49 -7.14 45.38
N ASN A 11 -21.77 -7.86 46.25
CA ASN A 11 -21.29 -7.34 47.54
C ASN A 11 -22.36 -6.56 48.32
N LYS A 12 -23.52 -7.19 48.55
CA LYS A 12 -24.69 -6.61 49.23
C LYS A 12 -25.39 -5.43 48.52
N THR A 13 -25.02 -5.14 47.28
CA THR A 13 -25.65 -4.12 46.45
C THR A 13 -26.58 -4.78 45.44
N LEU A 14 -27.86 -4.41 45.44
CA LEU A 14 -28.82 -4.79 44.41
C LEU A 14 -28.65 -3.87 43.19
N ILE A 15 -28.48 -4.45 42.01
CA ILE A 15 -28.32 -3.75 40.74
C ILE A 15 -29.52 -4.10 39.86
N LEU A 16 -30.27 -3.08 39.45
CA LEU A 16 -31.44 -3.18 38.57
C LEU A 16 -31.22 -2.30 37.36
N THR A 17 -31.53 -2.83 36.17
CA THR A 17 -31.49 -2.08 34.92
C THR A 17 -32.91 -1.81 34.43
N LEU A 18 -33.22 -0.54 34.17
CA LEU A 18 -34.51 -0.11 33.63
C LEU A 18 -34.37 0.28 32.15
N PRO A 19 -35.44 0.14 31.34
CA PRO A 19 -35.44 0.60 29.94
C PRO A 19 -35.16 2.09 29.81
N GLY A 20 -34.61 2.51 28.66
CA GLY A 20 -34.25 3.91 28.42
C GLY A 20 -35.42 4.85 28.08
N SER A 21 -36.61 4.33 27.77
CA SER A 21 -37.79 5.17 27.57
C SER A 21 -38.40 5.55 28.93
N PRO A 22 -38.81 6.82 29.16
CA PRO A 22 -39.42 7.24 30.42
C PRO A 22 -40.59 6.35 30.85
N LYS A 23 -41.52 6.09 29.92
CA LYS A 23 -42.66 5.19 30.14
C LYS A 23 -42.24 3.75 30.50
N GLY A 24 -41.22 3.21 29.82
CA GLY A 24 -40.74 1.86 30.09
C GLY A 24 -40.00 1.75 31.41
N ALA A 25 -39.27 2.79 31.82
CA ALA A 25 -38.62 2.85 33.13
C ALA A 25 -39.66 2.88 34.26
N GLU A 26 -40.72 3.68 34.10
CA GLU A 26 -41.81 3.80 35.07
C GLU A 26 -42.55 2.47 35.25
N GLU A 27 -43.04 1.87 34.16
CA GLU A 27 -43.77 0.59 34.19
C GLU A 27 -42.92 -0.56 34.79
N ASN A 28 -41.62 -0.61 34.45
CA ASN A 28 -40.74 -1.67 34.97
C ASN A 28 -40.35 -1.43 36.43
N LEU A 29 -40.22 -0.17 36.85
CA LEU A 29 -39.94 0.19 38.23
C LEU A 29 -41.16 -0.09 39.12
N GLU A 30 -42.36 0.24 38.67
CA GLU A 30 -43.62 -0.08 39.35
C GLU A 30 -43.78 -1.59 39.56
N ALA A 31 -43.41 -2.41 38.58
CA ALA A 31 -43.50 -3.86 38.68
C ALA A 31 -42.55 -4.46 39.74
N VAL A 32 -41.39 -3.84 39.99
CA VAL A 32 -40.39 -4.36 40.96
C VAL A 32 -40.44 -3.65 42.32
N LEU A 33 -41.10 -2.48 42.41
CA LEU A 33 -41.24 -1.69 43.63
C LEU A 33 -41.73 -2.50 44.84
N PRO A 34 -42.74 -3.37 44.73
CA PRO A 34 -43.24 -4.14 45.87
C PRO A 34 -42.21 -5.13 46.44
N MET A 35 -41.30 -5.64 45.61
CA MET A 35 -40.30 -6.63 46.01
C MET A 35 -38.94 -6.02 46.38
N LEU A 36 -38.72 -4.75 46.01
CA LEU A 36 -37.45 -4.04 46.16
C LEU A 36 -36.99 -3.97 47.62
N ALA A 37 -37.89 -3.69 48.55
CA ALA A 37 -37.58 -3.63 49.98
C ALA A 37 -37.08 -4.98 50.52
N HIS A 38 -37.74 -6.07 50.14
CA HIS A 38 -37.35 -7.44 50.51
C HIS A 38 -36.02 -7.84 49.88
N ALA A 39 -35.82 -7.54 48.59
CA ALA A 39 -34.57 -7.82 47.89
C ALA A 39 -33.37 -7.08 48.51
N CYS A 40 -33.56 -5.83 48.96
CA CYS A 40 -32.53 -5.08 49.68
C CYS A 40 -32.20 -5.70 51.05
N GLN A 41 -33.19 -6.19 51.79
CA GLN A 41 -32.97 -6.89 53.07
C GLN A 41 -32.19 -8.20 52.88
N GLN A 42 -32.55 -8.98 51.85
CA GLN A 42 -31.80 -10.19 51.50
C GLN A 42 -30.37 -9.88 51.05
N ALA A 43 -30.17 -8.85 50.23
CA ALA A 43 -28.84 -8.41 49.81
C ALA A 43 -27.98 -7.96 51.00
N ALA A 44 -28.56 -7.37 52.05
CA ALA A 44 -27.87 -6.97 53.27
C ALA A 44 -27.39 -8.16 54.13
N GLY A 45 -27.89 -9.37 53.88
CA GLY A 45 -27.52 -10.62 54.57
C GLY A 45 -28.55 -11.10 55.59
N ALA A 46 -29.83 -10.72 55.48
CA ALA A 46 -30.89 -11.23 56.33
C ALA A 46 -31.14 -12.74 56.08
N ASP A 47 -31.36 -13.51 57.16
CA ASP A 47 -31.56 -14.96 57.08
C ASP A 47 -32.93 -15.31 56.47
N SER A 48 -32.90 -15.84 55.25
CA SER A 48 -34.05 -16.28 54.46
C SER A 48 -35.01 -17.24 55.19
N ARG A 49 -34.57 -17.96 56.24
CA ARG A 49 -35.46 -18.85 57.01
C ARG A 49 -36.39 -18.13 57.99
N SER A 50 -36.02 -16.95 58.46
CA SER A 50 -36.84 -16.16 59.41
C SER A 50 -38.00 -15.41 58.73
N LEU A 51 -37.90 -15.19 57.42
CA LEU A 51 -38.89 -14.46 56.60
C LEU A 51 -39.95 -15.37 55.96
N HIS A 52 -39.75 -16.70 55.92
CA HIS A 52 -40.63 -17.65 55.21
C HIS A 52 -41.61 -18.44 56.10
N VAL A 53 -41.75 -18.11 57.40
CA VAL A 53 -42.67 -18.82 58.33
C VAL A 53 -44.16 -18.64 57.96
N GLY A 54 -44.51 -17.65 57.11
CA GLY A 54 -45.89 -17.36 56.72
C GLY A 54 -46.35 -17.88 55.35
N GLY A 55 -45.47 -18.51 54.56
CA GLY A 55 -45.77 -18.92 53.17
C GLY A 55 -45.95 -17.74 52.19
N VAL A 56 -45.90 -18.03 50.89
CA VAL A 56 -45.95 -17.05 49.79
C VAL A 56 -47.24 -16.20 49.82
N GLY A 57 -48.35 -16.77 50.30
CA GLY A 57 -49.64 -16.07 50.39
C GLY A 57 -49.73 -14.94 51.41
N LYS A 58 -48.84 -14.87 52.42
CA LYS A 58 -48.79 -13.71 53.34
C LYS A 58 -48.08 -12.52 52.70
N LEU A 59 -47.04 -12.79 51.91
CA LEU A 59 -46.23 -11.80 51.21
C LEU A 59 -47.00 -11.16 50.03
N GLU A 60 -47.78 -11.94 49.28
CA GLU A 60 -48.63 -11.42 48.19
C GLU A 60 -49.73 -10.48 48.70
N LYS A 61 -50.23 -10.73 49.92
CA LYS A 61 -51.28 -9.94 50.57
C LYS A 61 -50.76 -8.64 51.19
N GLU A 62 -49.55 -8.67 51.76
CA GLU A 62 -48.83 -7.47 52.24
C GLU A 62 -48.32 -6.60 51.08
N ALA A 63 -48.07 -7.19 49.90
CA ALA A 63 -47.67 -6.49 48.67
C ALA A 63 -48.85 -6.00 47.79
N GLY A 64 -50.10 -6.23 48.21
CA GLY A 64 -51.30 -5.70 47.54
C GLY A 64 -51.69 -6.39 46.22
N LEU A 65 -51.23 -7.62 45.96
CA LEU A 65 -51.50 -8.34 44.70
C LEU A 65 -52.76 -9.22 44.81
N LYS A 66 -53.67 -9.13 43.83
CA LYS A 66 -54.85 -10.03 43.71
C LYS A 66 -54.48 -11.30 42.93
N PRO A 67 -54.99 -12.49 43.32
CA PRO A 67 -54.72 -13.73 42.60
C PRO A 67 -55.46 -13.77 41.25
N PRO A 68 -54.87 -14.39 40.21
CA PRO A 68 -55.49 -14.51 38.89
C PRO A 68 -56.60 -15.57 38.88
N THR A 69 -57.73 -15.24 38.25
CA THR A 69 -58.83 -16.17 37.92
C THR A 69 -58.38 -17.20 36.87
N PRO A 70 -58.76 -18.49 37.00
CA PRO A 70 -58.36 -19.52 36.05
C PRO A 70 -59.20 -19.47 34.77
N THR A 71 -58.52 -19.53 33.62
CA THR A 71 -59.11 -19.73 32.29
C THR A 71 -59.30 -21.22 32.02
N THR A 72 -60.54 -21.65 31.75
CA THR A 72 -60.85 -22.96 31.16
C THR A 72 -61.02 -22.83 29.64
N SER A 73 -60.42 -23.78 28.92
CA SER A 73 -60.55 -23.99 27.48
C SER A 73 -61.66 -24.99 27.16
N ALA A 74 -62.36 -24.76 26.03
CA ALA A 74 -62.83 -25.74 25.02
C ALA A 74 -64.33 -25.64 24.62
N ASP A 75 -64.48 -25.38 23.31
CA ASP A 75 -65.39 -25.95 22.31
C ASP A 75 -66.93 -25.77 22.26
N SER A 76 -67.32 -25.52 21.00
CA SER A 76 -68.53 -25.95 20.27
C SER A 76 -69.76 -25.02 20.17
N GLY A 77 -70.12 -24.71 18.91
CA GLY A 77 -71.51 -24.77 18.44
C GLY A 77 -72.25 -23.45 18.14
N GLY A 78 -72.51 -23.19 16.84
CA GLY A 78 -73.88 -22.92 16.36
C GLY A 78 -74.38 -21.46 16.20
N LEU A 79 -74.49 -21.06 14.91
CA LEU A 79 -75.66 -20.44 14.22
C LEU A 79 -76.27 -19.09 14.66
N GLN A 80 -76.42 -18.20 13.63
CA GLN A 80 -77.56 -17.28 13.33
C GLN A 80 -77.86 -16.14 14.35
N ASP A 81 -78.36 -14.93 14.03
CA ASP A 81 -78.73 -14.14 12.84
C ASP A 81 -79.10 -12.71 13.35
N THR A 82 -79.10 -11.72 12.45
CA THR A 82 -79.84 -10.42 12.46
C THR A 82 -79.54 -9.20 13.36
N SER A 83 -79.60 -8.04 12.68
CA SER A 83 -80.02 -6.66 13.07
C SER A 83 -79.01 -5.77 13.83
N VAL A 84 -78.43 -4.71 13.21
CA VAL A 84 -78.94 -3.38 12.79
C VAL A 84 -79.19 -2.40 13.95
N HIS A 85 -78.37 -1.34 13.99
CA HIS A 85 -78.61 0.08 14.35
C HIS A 85 -77.21 0.70 14.59
N GLY A 86 -76.78 1.87 14.10
CA GLY A 86 -77.46 3.05 13.59
C GLY A 86 -76.78 4.27 14.22
N HIS A 87 -75.89 4.92 13.45
CA HIS A 87 -75.36 6.30 13.52
C HIS A 87 -75.01 6.99 14.85
N HIS A 88 -73.87 7.70 14.89
CA HIS A 88 -73.85 9.15 15.05
C HIS A 88 -72.46 9.73 14.73
N HIS A 89 -72.44 10.62 13.73
CA HIS A 89 -71.35 11.53 13.39
C HIS A 89 -71.30 12.69 14.38
N HIS A 90 -70.09 13.13 14.74
CA HIS A 90 -69.83 14.54 15.05
C HIS A 90 -68.50 14.97 14.44
N SER A 91 -68.62 15.77 13.38
CA SER A 91 -67.60 16.60 12.77
C SER A 91 -67.50 17.93 13.54
N HIS A 92 -66.28 18.34 13.87
CA HIS A 92 -65.97 19.73 14.16
C HIS A 92 -64.77 20.14 13.32
N ASP A 93 -65.04 20.95 12.31
CA ASP A 93 -64.08 21.72 11.53
C ASP A 93 -63.59 22.92 12.35
N HIS A 94 -62.26 23.12 12.36
CA HIS A 94 -61.66 24.43 12.54
C HIS A 94 -60.47 24.56 11.60
N ASP A 95 -60.64 25.45 10.62
CA ASP A 95 -59.65 25.95 9.68
C ASP A 95 -58.43 26.55 10.39
N HIS A 96 -57.21 26.23 9.91
CA HIS A 96 -56.09 27.18 9.86
C HIS A 96 -55.05 26.80 8.78
N SER A 97 -55.08 27.58 7.69
CA SER A 97 -53.97 28.03 6.82
C SER A 97 -52.74 27.12 6.63
N HIS A 98 -52.65 26.50 5.46
CA HIS A 98 -51.44 25.83 4.96
C HIS A 98 -50.39 26.84 4.48
N SER A 99 -49.28 26.95 5.21
CA SER A 99 -47.99 27.44 4.71
C SER A 99 -47.06 26.25 4.53
N HIS A 100 -46.80 25.85 3.28
CA HIS A 100 -45.82 24.82 2.94
C HIS A 100 -44.40 25.36 3.10
N GLY A 101 -43.86 25.24 4.31
CA GLY A 101 -42.41 25.33 4.55
C GLY A 101 -41.77 23.98 4.30
N HIS A 102 -41.00 23.85 3.22
CA HIS A 102 -40.11 22.71 2.98
C HIS A 102 -39.02 22.68 4.07
N GLY A 103 -39.29 21.96 5.15
CA GLY A 103 -38.34 21.68 6.22
C GLY A 103 -37.24 20.75 5.71
N GLY A 104 -36.17 21.33 5.18
CA GLY A 104 -34.90 20.63 5.00
C GLY A 104 -34.47 20.01 6.32
N HIS A 105 -34.11 18.73 6.30
CA HIS A 105 -33.50 18.06 7.44
C HIS A 105 -32.23 18.82 7.85
N SER A 106 -32.36 19.69 8.85
CA SER A 106 -31.22 20.30 9.54
C SER A 106 -30.39 19.17 10.14
N ALA A 107 -29.14 19.05 9.70
CA ALA A 107 -28.18 18.14 10.32
C ALA A 107 -28.19 18.36 11.84
N PRO A 108 -28.17 17.29 12.66
CA PRO A 108 -28.24 17.43 14.12
C PRO A 108 -27.09 18.31 14.61
N LYS A 109 -27.42 19.41 15.29
CA LYS A 109 -26.46 20.33 15.91
C LYS A 109 -25.91 19.68 17.18
N ALA A 110 -24.59 19.65 17.32
CA ALA A 110 -23.93 19.09 18.50
C ALA A 110 -24.18 19.96 19.75
N HIS A 111 -24.53 19.31 20.87
CA HIS A 111 -24.77 19.96 22.18
C HIS A 111 -23.53 19.98 23.09
N THR A 112 -22.32 19.91 22.54
CA THR A 112 -21.06 19.95 23.31
C THR A 112 -20.14 21.02 22.75
N SER A 113 -19.74 21.98 23.58
CA SER A 113 -18.80 23.06 23.22
C SER A 113 -17.37 22.50 23.00
N PRO A 114 -16.77 22.66 21.81
CA PRO A 114 -15.39 22.20 21.53
C PRO A 114 -14.31 22.91 22.37
N SER A 115 -14.60 24.10 22.89
CA SER A 115 -13.66 25.01 23.53
C SER A 115 -13.10 24.56 24.89
N GLY A 116 -13.56 23.43 25.44
CA GLY A 116 -13.10 22.91 26.75
C GLY A 116 -12.31 21.60 26.70
N ARG A 117 -11.98 21.05 25.53
CA ARG A 117 -11.30 19.74 25.41
C ARG A 117 -10.02 19.85 24.60
N GLY A 118 -8.93 19.27 25.11
CA GLY A 118 -7.61 19.26 24.46
C GLY A 118 -7.59 18.53 23.12
N PRO A 119 -6.50 18.66 22.33
CA PRO A 119 -6.40 18.19 20.95
C PRO A 119 -6.27 16.67 20.78
N LEU A 120 -6.29 15.91 21.88
CA LEU A 120 -6.03 14.47 21.90
C LEU A 120 -7.25 13.65 21.49
N SER A 121 -7.01 12.42 21.05
CA SER A 121 -8.04 11.43 20.79
C SER A 121 -8.89 11.12 22.03
N ASN A 122 -10.05 10.49 21.81
CA ASN A 122 -10.91 9.97 22.88
C ASN A 122 -10.09 9.16 23.89
N ASP A 123 -10.33 9.34 25.18
CA ASP A 123 -9.79 8.46 26.22
C ASP A 123 -10.63 7.18 26.27
N PRO A 124 -10.06 5.99 25.99
CA PRO A 124 -10.79 4.73 26.05
C PRO A 124 -11.35 4.43 27.46
N ASN A 125 -10.73 4.97 28.51
CA ASN A 125 -11.20 4.82 29.89
C ASN A 125 -12.37 5.76 30.22
N ALA A 126 -12.62 6.76 29.37
CA ALA A 126 -13.77 7.64 29.52
C ALA A 126 -15.00 6.99 28.87
N GLY A 127 -16.10 6.88 29.64
CA GLY A 127 -17.34 6.30 29.14
C GLY A 127 -17.91 7.02 27.90
N PRO A 128 -18.83 6.39 27.14
CA PRO A 128 -19.30 6.89 25.83
C PRO A 128 -19.92 8.30 25.85
N THR A 129 -20.39 8.76 27.01
CA THR A 129 -20.95 10.10 27.22
C THR A 129 -19.89 11.22 27.16
N ARG A 130 -18.63 10.91 27.44
CA ARG A 130 -17.52 11.87 27.46
C ARG A 130 -16.73 11.93 26.14
N ARG A 131 -17.15 11.17 25.13
CA ARG A 131 -16.47 11.16 23.82
C ARG A 131 -16.69 12.44 23.04
N HIS A 132 -15.77 12.71 22.12
CA HIS A 132 -15.96 13.76 21.14
C HIS A 132 -17.08 13.36 20.16
N ARG A 133 -18.02 14.28 19.92
CA ARG A 133 -19.08 14.12 18.90
C ARG A 133 -18.61 14.51 17.51
N GLU A 134 -17.50 15.23 17.44
CA GLU A 134 -16.79 15.62 16.22
C GLU A 134 -15.35 15.12 16.31
N SER A 135 -14.66 15.00 15.17
CA SER A 135 -13.27 14.54 15.25
C SER A 135 -12.38 15.65 15.78
N PRO A 136 -11.44 15.35 16.70
CA PRO A 136 -10.44 16.33 17.13
C PRO A 136 -9.45 16.65 16.01
N TYR A 137 -9.39 15.82 14.95
CA TYR A 137 -8.53 16.05 13.80
C TYR A 137 -9.27 16.79 12.68
N PRO A 138 -8.69 17.88 12.14
CA PRO A 138 -9.26 18.60 11.01
C PRO A 138 -9.32 17.71 9.77
N MET A 139 -10.20 18.06 8.85
CA MET A 139 -10.32 17.36 7.57
C MET A 139 -9.33 17.97 6.57
N LEU A 140 -8.31 17.21 6.19
CA LEU A 140 -7.32 17.66 5.21
C LEU A 140 -7.73 17.32 3.77
N SER A 141 -7.27 18.09 2.80
CA SER A 141 -7.30 17.66 1.39
C SER A 141 -6.29 16.53 1.17
N VAL A 142 -6.37 15.83 0.02
CA VAL A 142 -5.40 14.77 -0.29
C VAL A 142 -4.00 15.34 -0.48
N SER A 143 -3.88 16.52 -1.10
CA SER A 143 -2.60 17.21 -1.26
C SER A 143 -2.00 17.64 0.07
N ASP A 144 -2.80 18.19 0.99
CA ASP A 144 -2.30 18.59 2.31
C ASP A 144 -1.85 17.38 3.13
N ALA A 145 -2.59 16.26 3.04
CA ALA A 145 -2.21 15.02 3.68
C ALA A 145 -0.89 14.46 3.13
N LEU A 146 -0.66 14.54 1.81
CA LEU A 146 0.60 14.18 1.17
C LEU A 146 1.77 15.07 1.64
N ASN A 147 1.55 16.39 1.74
CA ASN A 147 2.58 17.31 2.26
C ASN A 147 2.97 16.95 3.69
N GLN A 148 1.98 16.68 4.57
CA GLN A 148 2.27 16.20 5.93
C GLN A 148 3.09 14.91 5.95
N ILE A 149 2.82 13.98 5.02
CA ILE A 149 3.60 12.76 4.86
C ILE A 149 5.03 13.09 4.44
N TYR A 150 5.23 13.95 3.45
CA TYR A 150 6.56 14.31 2.98
C TYR A 150 7.38 15.02 4.06
N ASP A 151 6.76 15.93 4.82
CA ASP A 151 7.43 16.72 5.87
C ASP A 151 7.89 15.87 7.07
N HIS A 152 7.19 14.78 7.36
CA HIS A 152 7.43 13.98 8.56
C HIS A 152 7.94 12.56 8.30
N THR A 153 8.00 12.13 7.04
CA THR A 153 8.65 10.87 6.65
C THR A 153 10.17 11.03 6.78
N PRO A 154 10.86 10.13 7.53
CA PRO A 154 12.31 10.19 7.73
C PRO A 154 13.09 10.22 6.41
N GLU A 155 14.26 10.87 6.46
CA GLU A 155 15.18 10.91 5.32
C GLU A 155 15.78 9.52 5.02
N PRO A 156 16.11 9.24 3.75
CA PRO A 156 16.76 8.00 3.34
C PRO A 156 18.05 7.70 4.11
N LYS A 157 18.27 6.42 4.40
CA LYS A 157 19.53 5.94 5.00
C LYS A 157 20.43 5.35 3.92
N VAL A 158 21.69 5.77 3.87
CA VAL A 158 22.67 5.22 2.92
C VAL A 158 23.27 3.94 3.46
N VAL A 159 23.42 2.94 2.60
CA VAL A 159 24.13 1.68 2.87
C VAL A 159 25.01 1.33 1.68
N THR A 160 26.18 0.76 1.94
CA THR A 160 27.01 0.16 0.89
C THR A 160 26.59 -1.29 0.72
N SER A 161 26.48 -1.75 -0.52
CA SER A 161 26.06 -3.11 -0.84
C SER A 161 26.88 -3.66 -2.02
N PRO A 162 27.25 -4.96 -1.99
CA PRO A 162 27.85 -5.61 -3.14
C PRO A 162 26.94 -5.55 -4.36
N LEU A 163 27.52 -5.36 -5.54
CA LEU A 163 26.77 -5.42 -6.80
C LEU A 163 26.21 -6.83 -6.98
N SER A 164 24.89 -6.96 -6.93
CA SER A 164 24.16 -8.22 -7.12
C SER A 164 22.76 -7.93 -7.64
N GLU A 165 22.08 -8.94 -8.18
CA GLU A 165 20.73 -8.81 -8.75
C GLU A 165 19.69 -8.37 -7.68
N SER A 166 20.01 -8.55 -6.40
CA SER A 166 19.18 -8.06 -5.28
C SER A 166 19.01 -6.54 -5.27
N LEU A 167 19.93 -5.79 -5.91
CA LEU A 167 19.89 -4.34 -6.01
C LEU A 167 18.84 -3.82 -6.99
N VAL A 168 18.17 -4.68 -7.77
CA VAL A 168 17.06 -4.25 -8.63
C VAL A 168 15.98 -3.54 -7.78
N GLY A 169 15.64 -2.31 -8.18
CA GLY A 169 14.73 -1.41 -7.48
C GLY A 169 15.40 -0.49 -6.45
N SER A 170 16.70 -0.64 -6.18
CA SER A 170 17.47 0.28 -5.33
C SER A 170 17.85 1.57 -6.08
N VAL A 171 18.05 2.65 -5.33
CA VAL A 171 18.48 3.96 -5.86
C VAL A 171 19.88 4.28 -5.35
N LEU A 172 20.75 4.77 -6.24
CA LEU A 172 22.12 5.16 -5.90
C LEU A 172 22.16 6.37 -4.96
N ALA A 173 22.99 6.28 -3.92
CA ALA A 173 23.22 7.34 -2.95
C ALA A 173 24.43 8.23 -3.30
N SER A 174 25.26 7.80 -4.26
CA SER A 174 26.41 8.54 -4.80
C SER A 174 26.56 8.25 -6.29
N ASP A 175 27.28 9.12 -7.01
CA ASP A 175 27.73 8.85 -8.37
C ASP A 175 28.65 7.61 -8.37
N VAL A 176 28.60 6.83 -9.47
CA VAL A 176 29.48 5.68 -9.69
C VAL A 176 30.33 5.97 -10.92
N SER A 177 31.64 5.88 -10.76
CA SER A 177 32.61 6.03 -11.85
C SER A 177 33.15 4.68 -12.30
N ALA A 178 33.41 4.56 -13.61
CA ALA A 178 34.02 3.38 -14.20
C ALA A 178 35.43 3.14 -13.63
N ARG A 179 35.71 1.91 -13.20
CA ARG A 179 37.04 1.55 -12.67
C ARG A 179 38.02 1.24 -13.80
N GLU A 180 37.50 0.76 -14.91
CA GLU A 180 38.24 0.37 -16.10
C GLU A 180 37.57 0.91 -17.37
N SER A 181 38.34 1.00 -18.44
CA SER A 181 37.82 1.36 -19.75
C SER A 181 37.11 0.16 -20.38
N VAL A 182 36.02 0.42 -21.10
CA VAL A 182 35.28 -0.59 -21.87
C VAL A 182 35.31 -0.19 -23.35
N PRO A 183 35.86 -1.02 -24.26
CA PRO A 183 36.67 -2.20 -23.96
C PRO A 183 38.02 -1.81 -23.30
N ALA A 184 38.63 -2.76 -22.56
CA ALA A 184 39.90 -2.55 -21.86
C ALA A 184 41.13 -2.60 -22.79
N PHE A 185 40.96 -3.12 -23.99
CA PHE A 185 41.96 -3.26 -25.04
C PHE A 185 41.33 -2.93 -26.40
N ARG A 186 42.17 -2.73 -27.42
CA ARG A 186 41.69 -2.54 -28.80
C ARG A 186 41.07 -3.84 -29.28
N ALA A 187 39.80 -3.83 -29.67
CA ALA A 187 39.06 -5.03 -30.02
C ALA A 187 38.50 -4.98 -31.45
N SER A 188 38.38 -6.14 -32.10
CA SER A 188 37.75 -6.21 -33.43
C SER A 188 36.24 -5.98 -33.37
N ILE A 189 35.69 -5.21 -34.33
CA ILE A 189 34.25 -5.04 -34.55
C ILE A 189 33.65 -6.22 -35.35
N VAL A 190 34.47 -6.88 -36.17
CA VAL A 190 34.02 -7.90 -37.13
C VAL A 190 34.89 -9.17 -37.05
N ASP A 191 34.40 -10.26 -37.64
CA ASP A 191 35.22 -11.44 -37.91
C ASP A 191 36.02 -11.21 -39.20
N GLY A 192 37.29 -11.60 -39.23
CA GLY A 192 38.12 -11.51 -40.42
C GLY A 192 39.60 -11.49 -40.11
N TYR A 193 40.32 -10.49 -40.62
CA TYR A 193 41.78 -10.44 -40.58
C TYR A 193 42.30 -9.08 -40.10
N ALA A 194 43.04 -9.10 -38.99
CA ALA A 194 43.77 -7.93 -38.52
C ALA A 194 44.97 -7.68 -39.45
N ILE A 195 45.15 -6.40 -39.82
CA ILE A 195 46.16 -5.96 -40.77
C ILE A 195 46.90 -4.71 -40.27
N VAL A 196 48.03 -4.40 -40.90
CA VAL A 196 48.73 -3.12 -40.75
C VAL A 196 48.36 -2.22 -41.93
N ALA A 197 47.29 -1.44 -41.77
CA ALA A 197 46.85 -0.41 -42.72
C ALA A 197 47.48 0.96 -42.40
N SER A 198 47.93 1.69 -43.42
CA SER A 198 48.50 3.03 -43.31
C SER A 198 48.39 3.78 -44.64
N ASP A 199 48.14 5.09 -44.59
CA ASP A 199 48.15 5.97 -45.77
C ASP A 199 49.58 6.34 -46.22
N HIS A 200 50.60 5.83 -45.53
CA HIS A 200 52.00 6.12 -45.84
C HIS A 200 52.43 5.40 -47.14
N ALA A 201 53.00 6.14 -48.10
CA ALA A 201 53.35 5.60 -49.43
C ALA A 201 54.34 4.42 -49.44
N LEU A 202 55.04 4.18 -48.33
CA LEU A 202 55.94 3.02 -48.15
C LEU A 202 55.25 1.76 -47.60
N VAL A 203 53.98 1.86 -47.20
CA VAL A 203 53.19 0.72 -46.74
C VAL A 203 52.44 0.14 -47.95
N PRO A 204 52.57 -1.18 -48.23
CA PRO A 204 51.88 -1.83 -49.34
C PRO A 204 50.35 -1.67 -49.28
N SER A 205 49.71 -1.78 -50.45
CA SER A 205 48.25 -1.82 -50.55
C SER A 205 47.67 -2.91 -49.65
N THR A 206 46.51 -2.65 -49.07
CA THR A 206 45.75 -3.63 -48.27
C THR A 206 45.10 -4.71 -49.14
N LYS A 207 45.06 -4.52 -50.46
CA LYS A 207 44.60 -5.50 -51.44
C LYS A 207 45.75 -6.38 -51.94
N GLY A 208 45.57 -7.70 -51.88
CA GLY A 208 46.59 -8.65 -52.31
C GLY A 208 46.50 -10.00 -51.59
N ILE A 209 47.50 -10.86 -51.80
CA ILE A 209 47.62 -12.15 -51.12
C ILE A 209 48.59 -11.98 -49.94
N PHE A 210 48.17 -12.40 -48.76
CA PHE A 210 48.94 -12.27 -47.53
C PHE A 210 49.02 -13.60 -46.77
N PRO A 211 50.17 -13.91 -46.15
CA PRO A 211 50.29 -15.04 -45.25
C PRO A 211 49.57 -14.77 -43.92
N VAL A 212 48.86 -15.77 -43.42
CA VAL A 212 48.24 -15.75 -42.10
C VAL A 212 49.30 -16.20 -41.08
N THR A 213 49.80 -15.27 -40.27
CA THR A 213 50.94 -15.53 -39.35
C THR A 213 50.52 -15.70 -37.90
N ALA A 214 49.30 -15.30 -37.55
CA ALA A 214 48.78 -15.43 -36.19
C ALA A 214 47.25 -15.63 -36.19
N ILE A 215 46.74 -16.13 -35.06
CA ILE A 215 45.31 -16.28 -34.81
C ILE A 215 45.00 -15.63 -33.45
N SER A 216 44.10 -14.64 -33.45
CA SER A 216 43.61 -13.97 -32.24
C SER A 216 42.16 -14.38 -31.95
N HIS A 217 41.95 -15.00 -30.79
CA HIS A 217 40.64 -15.45 -30.32
C HIS A 217 40.14 -14.58 -29.17
N ALA A 218 38.81 -14.38 -29.11
CA ALA A 218 38.16 -13.60 -28.06
C ALA A 218 38.37 -14.14 -26.62
N ALA A 219 38.70 -15.43 -26.47
CA ALA A 219 39.01 -16.04 -25.18
C ALA A 219 40.41 -15.67 -24.62
N GLY A 220 41.20 -14.89 -25.37
CA GLY A 220 42.59 -14.59 -25.04
C GLY A 220 43.51 -15.77 -25.32
N SER A 221 44.55 -15.57 -26.11
CA SER A 221 45.68 -16.49 -26.13
C SER A 221 46.55 -16.21 -24.91
N GLU A 222 46.69 -17.17 -23.99
CA GLU A 222 47.71 -17.09 -22.93
C GLU A 222 49.10 -17.10 -23.59
N GLY A 223 49.71 -15.93 -23.79
CA GLY A 223 51.06 -15.78 -24.33
C GLY A 223 51.34 -14.38 -24.91
N GLU A 224 52.62 -14.00 -24.97
CA GLU A 224 53.07 -12.88 -25.81
C GLU A 224 52.72 -13.21 -27.27
N THR A 225 51.85 -12.41 -27.86
CA THR A 225 51.57 -12.45 -29.30
C THR A 225 52.65 -11.63 -30.01
N ASP A 226 53.30 -12.23 -31.01
CA ASP A 226 54.27 -11.52 -31.83
C ASP A 226 53.63 -10.30 -32.51
N GLU A 227 54.42 -9.24 -32.68
CA GLU A 227 53.97 -8.02 -33.37
C GLU A 227 53.68 -8.33 -34.85
N LEU A 228 52.47 -8.01 -35.28
CA LEU A 228 52.03 -8.17 -36.66
C LEU A 228 52.78 -7.19 -37.56
N ARG A 229 53.52 -7.73 -38.53
CA ARG A 229 54.34 -6.92 -39.43
C ARG A 229 53.55 -6.52 -40.68
N THR A 230 54.01 -5.45 -41.33
CA THR A 230 53.48 -5.06 -42.63
C THR A 230 53.65 -6.19 -43.66
N GLY A 231 52.56 -6.55 -44.34
CA GLY A 231 52.54 -7.67 -45.29
C GLY A 231 52.18 -9.02 -44.67
N GLU A 232 51.85 -9.06 -43.39
CA GLU A 232 51.29 -10.22 -42.69
C GLU A 232 49.86 -9.92 -42.24
N VAL A 233 49.06 -10.97 -42.04
CA VAL A 233 47.72 -10.85 -41.47
C VAL A 233 47.52 -11.83 -40.32
N ALA A 234 46.65 -11.46 -39.39
CA ALA A 234 46.24 -12.35 -38.31
C ALA A 234 44.74 -12.61 -38.39
N ARG A 235 44.31 -13.88 -38.39
CA ARG A 235 42.88 -14.21 -38.30
C ARG A 235 42.36 -13.74 -36.95
N ILE A 236 41.30 -12.95 -36.94
CA ILE A 236 40.74 -12.34 -35.74
C ILE A 236 39.23 -12.53 -35.71
N THR A 237 38.70 -12.77 -34.52
CA THR A 237 37.25 -12.88 -34.26
C THR A 237 36.72 -11.62 -33.60
N THR A 238 35.42 -11.38 -33.71
CA THR A 238 34.71 -10.25 -33.12
C THR A 238 34.94 -10.21 -31.62
N GLY A 239 35.32 -9.03 -31.11
CA GLY A 239 35.66 -8.83 -29.69
C GLY A 239 37.05 -9.32 -29.28
N ALA A 240 37.81 -10.00 -30.15
CA ALA A 240 39.17 -10.41 -29.84
C ALA A 240 40.13 -9.21 -29.78
N PRO A 241 41.17 -9.29 -28.93
CA PRO A 241 42.20 -8.26 -28.86
C PRO A 241 42.96 -8.17 -30.19
N LEU A 242 43.20 -6.94 -30.65
CA LEU A 242 44.08 -6.71 -31.78
C LEU A 242 45.51 -7.13 -31.43
N PRO A 243 46.18 -7.91 -32.30
CA PRO A 243 47.60 -8.19 -32.15
C PRO A 243 48.41 -6.88 -32.11
N PRO A 244 49.55 -6.84 -31.38
CA PRO A 244 50.45 -5.70 -31.44
C PRO A 244 50.83 -5.37 -32.89
N GLY A 245 50.94 -4.09 -33.24
CA GLY A 245 51.24 -3.64 -34.61
C GLY A 245 50.02 -3.54 -35.54
N ALA A 246 48.94 -4.30 -35.31
CA ALA A 246 47.73 -4.22 -36.14
C ALA A 246 47.02 -2.85 -35.98
N THR A 247 46.57 -2.28 -37.09
CA THR A 247 45.93 -0.95 -37.09
C THR A 247 44.48 -0.99 -37.55
N ALA A 248 44.05 -2.03 -38.26
CA ALA A 248 42.68 -2.18 -38.79
C ALA A 248 42.29 -3.66 -38.90
N VAL A 249 41.00 -3.93 -39.14
CA VAL A 249 40.48 -5.27 -39.43
C VAL A 249 39.70 -5.28 -40.74
N VAL A 250 39.99 -6.24 -41.61
CA VAL A 250 39.22 -6.53 -42.83
C VAL A 250 38.20 -7.60 -42.52
N MET A 251 36.95 -7.41 -42.94
CA MET A 251 35.90 -8.40 -42.73
C MET A 251 36.11 -9.65 -43.60
N VAL A 252 35.72 -10.82 -43.10
CA VAL A 252 35.93 -12.10 -43.79
C VAL A 252 35.31 -12.12 -45.18
N GLU A 253 34.19 -11.42 -45.38
CA GLU A 253 33.47 -11.31 -46.65
C GLU A 253 34.29 -10.64 -47.76
N ASP A 254 35.26 -9.79 -47.39
CA ASP A 254 36.17 -9.12 -48.32
C ASP A 254 37.43 -9.94 -48.63
N THR A 255 37.44 -11.22 -48.25
CA THR A 255 38.58 -12.11 -48.42
C THR A 255 38.25 -13.41 -49.13
N THR A 256 39.27 -14.10 -49.65
CA THR A 256 39.13 -15.46 -50.19
C THR A 256 40.33 -16.30 -49.82
N LEU A 257 40.09 -17.52 -49.35
CA LEU A 257 41.13 -18.49 -49.05
C LEU A 257 41.93 -18.84 -50.31
N ARG A 258 43.25 -18.66 -50.27
CA ARG A 258 44.16 -19.00 -51.38
C ARG A 258 44.86 -20.32 -51.17
N SER A 259 45.34 -20.59 -49.96
CA SER A 259 46.02 -21.83 -49.63
C SER A 259 45.77 -22.23 -48.17
N MET A 260 45.85 -23.52 -47.89
CA MET A 260 45.74 -24.09 -46.54
C MET A 260 47.12 -24.54 -46.05
N THR A 261 47.25 -24.74 -44.75
CA THR A 261 48.39 -25.46 -44.15
C THR A 261 48.45 -26.90 -44.69
N ASP A 262 49.62 -27.53 -44.60
CA ASP A 262 49.85 -28.88 -45.14
C ASP A 262 48.92 -29.95 -44.52
N ASP A 263 48.43 -29.71 -43.29
CA ASP A 263 47.46 -30.57 -42.60
C ASP A 263 45.99 -30.25 -42.93
N GLY A 264 45.74 -29.21 -43.75
CA GLY A 264 44.43 -28.79 -44.22
C GLY A 264 43.52 -28.19 -43.14
N LYS A 265 44.05 -27.82 -41.97
CA LYS A 265 43.24 -27.35 -40.84
C LYS A 265 43.14 -25.84 -40.72
N GLU A 266 44.15 -25.12 -41.18
CA GLU A 266 44.24 -23.67 -41.04
C GLU A 266 44.49 -23.00 -42.39
N GLU A 267 44.13 -21.72 -42.44
CA GLU A 267 44.40 -20.85 -43.59
C GLU A 267 45.89 -20.51 -43.58
N LYS A 268 46.58 -20.68 -44.71
CA LYS A 268 47.99 -20.31 -44.85
C LYS A 268 48.13 -18.98 -45.57
N ASP A 269 47.42 -18.82 -46.69
CA ASP A 269 47.38 -17.57 -47.45
C ASP A 269 45.94 -17.17 -47.74
N ILE A 270 45.63 -15.88 -47.59
CA ILE A 270 44.32 -15.30 -47.90
C ILE A 270 44.50 -14.13 -48.87
N GLU A 271 43.54 -13.95 -49.76
CA GLU A 271 43.46 -12.79 -50.64
C GLU A 271 42.48 -11.78 -50.08
N ILE A 272 42.91 -10.54 -49.93
CA ILE A 272 42.07 -9.39 -49.60
C ILE A 272 41.67 -8.68 -50.90
N HIS A 273 40.38 -8.44 -51.10
CA HIS A 273 39.83 -7.87 -52.35
C HIS A 273 39.73 -6.35 -52.35
N THR A 274 39.78 -5.72 -51.18
CA THR A 274 39.60 -4.29 -50.97
C THR A 274 40.92 -3.59 -50.68
N ASP A 275 41.15 -2.44 -51.29
CA ASP A 275 42.26 -1.52 -51.00
C ASP A 275 41.80 -0.29 -50.19
N ALA A 276 40.53 -0.26 -49.79
CA ALA A 276 39.90 0.91 -49.18
C ALA A 276 40.04 0.97 -47.64
N ILE A 277 40.57 -0.08 -47.01
CA ILE A 277 40.63 -0.20 -45.54
C ILE A 277 41.65 0.77 -44.96
N LYS A 278 41.20 1.59 -44.00
CA LYS A 278 42.02 2.60 -43.34
C LYS A 278 42.42 2.21 -41.93
N SER A 279 43.47 2.84 -41.41
CA SER A 279 43.86 2.73 -40.01
C SER A 279 42.68 3.10 -39.08
N GLY A 280 42.42 2.26 -38.08
CA GLY A 280 41.31 2.39 -37.14
C GLY A 280 39.99 1.77 -37.61
N GLU A 281 39.90 1.29 -38.85
CA GLU A 281 38.67 0.72 -39.39
C GLU A 281 38.37 -0.66 -38.80
N ASN A 282 37.11 -0.88 -38.44
CA ASN A 282 36.62 -2.07 -37.75
C ASN A 282 37.32 -2.35 -36.40
N VAL A 283 37.83 -1.30 -35.75
CA VAL A 283 38.48 -1.38 -34.42
C VAL A 283 37.67 -0.60 -33.38
N ARG A 284 37.44 -1.23 -32.24
CA ARG A 284 36.98 -0.55 -31.02
C ARG A 284 38.21 -0.13 -30.23
N GLU A 285 38.44 1.17 -30.15
CA GLU A 285 39.54 1.72 -29.35
C GLU A 285 39.26 1.56 -27.85
N VAL A 286 40.34 1.58 -27.05
CA VAL A 286 40.26 1.45 -25.59
C VAL A 286 39.36 2.55 -25.02
N GLY A 287 38.34 2.15 -24.26
CA GLY A 287 37.39 3.08 -23.66
C GLY A 287 36.51 3.84 -24.65
N SER A 288 36.28 3.27 -25.83
CA SER A 288 35.34 3.82 -26.82
C SER A 288 33.88 3.81 -26.35
N ASP A 289 33.49 2.87 -25.48
CA ASP A 289 32.15 2.86 -24.87
C ASP A 289 32.14 3.64 -23.56
N VAL A 290 33.10 3.35 -22.69
CA VAL A 290 33.24 3.98 -21.37
C VAL A 290 34.71 4.17 -21.04
N LYS A 291 35.09 5.38 -20.61
CA LYS A 291 36.46 5.65 -20.17
C LYS A 291 36.63 5.40 -18.68
N ALA A 292 37.78 4.87 -18.28
CA ALA A 292 38.12 4.81 -16.85
C ALA A 292 37.99 6.20 -16.19
N GLY A 293 37.33 6.25 -15.03
CA GLY A 293 37.03 7.48 -14.29
C GLY A 293 35.76 8.23 -14.73
N GLU A 294 35.16 7.88 -15.86
CA GLU A 294 33.89 8.45 -16.31
C GLU A 294 32.74 8.09 -15.36
N VAL A 295 31.84 9.04 -15.06
CA VAL A 295 30.65 8.77 -14.25
C VAL A 295 29.62 8.03 -15.12
N VAL A 296 29.39 6.75 -14.82
CA VAL A 296 28.50 5.88 -15.59
C VAL A 296 27.06 5.90 -15.08
N MET A 297 26.88 6.18 -13.79
CA MET A 297 25.58 6.32 -13.14
C MET A 297 25.65 7.45 -12.11
N ARG A 298 24.59 8.25 -12.01
CA ARG A 298 24.50 9.37 -11.08
C ARG A 298 23.74 9.02 -9.81
N LYS A 299 24.05 9.73 -8.73
CA LYS A 299 23.24 9.74 -7.51
C LYS A 299 21.77 10.03 -7.85
N GLY A 300 20.87 9.24 -7.27
CA GLY A 300 19.43 9.36 -7.49
C GLY A 300 18.90 8.51 -8.67
N GLU A 301 19.78 7.92 -9.48
CA GLU A 301 19.38 6.96 -10.51
C GLU A 301 19.06 5.60 -9.89
N ALA A 302 18.03 4.94 -10.43
CA ALA A 302 17.53 3.66 -9.96
C ALA A 302 18.12 2.51 -10.80
N ILE A 303 18.51 1.43 -10.14
CA ILE A 303 18.87 0.18 -10.83
C ILE A 303 17.57 -0.52 -11.20
N THR A 304 17.17 -0.46 -12.48
CA THR A 304 15.84 -0.92 -12.88
C THR A 304 15.80 -2.41 -13.23
N SER A 305 14.59 -2.96 -13.36
CA SER A 305 14.39 -4.33 -13.86
C SER A 305 14.52 -4.45 -15.39
N VAL A 306 14.79 -3.35 -16.11
CA VAL A 306 15.13 -3.38 -17.54
C VAL A 306 16.51 -4.03 -17.75
N GLY A 307 17.41 -3.88 -16.78
CA GLY A 307 18.73 -4.54 -16.75
C GLY A 307 19.87 -3.69 -17.31
N GLY A 308 19.58 -2.55 -17.95
CA GLY A 308 20.60 -1.68 -18.53
C GLY A 308 21.54 -1.09 -17.48
N GLU A 309 20.99 -0.58 -16.38
CA GLU A 309 21.79 0.04 -15.31
C GLU A 309 22.70 -0.97 -14.61
N PHE A 310 22.16 -2.15 -14.31
CA PHE A 310 22.94 -3.23 -13.72
C PHE A 310 24.04 -3.70 -14.68
N GLY A 311 23.72 -3.89 -15.96
CA GLY A 311 24.67 -4.31 -16.98
C GLY A 311 25.82 -3.32 -17.15
N LEU A 312 25.54 -2.01 -17.13
CA LEU A 312 26.55 -0.96 -17.20
C LEU A 312 27.47 -0.95 -15.97
N LEU A 313 26.92 -1.09 -14.76
CA LEU A 313 27.72 -1.18 -13.54
C LEU A 313 28.62 -2.42 -13.56
N ALA A 314 28.09 -3.56 -14.02
CA ALA A 314 28.83 -4.80 -14.14
C ALA A 314 29.94 -4.73 -15.21
N SER A 315 29.68 -4.09 -16.36
CA SER A 315 30.63 -4.02 -17.47
C SER A 315 31.89 -3.22 -17.15
N VAL A 316 31.85 -2.33 -16.16
CA VAL A 316 32.98 -1.49 -15.73
C VAL A 316 33.66 -2.00 -14.45
N GLY A 317 33.39 -3.25 -14.06
CA GLY A 317 34.02 -3.89 -12.91
C GLY A 317 33.59 -3.31 -11.55
N THR A 318 32.38 -2.75 -11.46
CA THR A 318 31.86 -2.24 -10.17
C THR A 318 31.59 -3.41 -9.23
N GLN A 319 32.19 -3.39 -8.03
CA GLN A 319 32.05 -4.46 -7.04
C GLN A 319 31.02 -4.12 -5.96
N GLU A 320 30.90 -2.84 -5.62
CA GLU A 320 30.01 -2.35 -4.58
C GLU A 320 29.48 -0.96 -4.98
N VAL A 321 28.28 -0.65 -4.50
CA VAL A 321 27.65 0.65 -4.70
C VAL A 321 27.03 1.14 -3.40
N SER A 322 27.05 2.46 -3.20
CA SER A 322 26.26 3.08 -2.14
C SER A 322 24.84 3.31 -2.64
N VAL A 323 23.86 2.74 -1.96
CA VAL A 323 22.43 2.84 -2.27
C VAL A 323 21.64 3.33 -1.07
N TYR A 324 20.45 3.83 -1.32
CA TYR A 324 19.49 4.09 -0.26
C TYR A 324 18.83 2.78 0.20
N ARG A 325 18.88 2.54 1.51
CA ARG A 325 18.24 1.37 2.13
C ARG A 325 16.72 1.46 1.96
N ARG A 326 16.12 0.38 1.48
CA ARG A 326 14.66 0.25 1.42
C ARG A 326 14.09 0.06 2.83
N PRO A 327 12.98 0.75 3.19
CA PRO A 327 12.32 0.54 4.47
C PRO A 327 11.66 -0.83 4.55
N VAL A 328 11.69 -1.43 5.74
CA VAL A 328 10.93 -2.64 6.05
C VAL A 328 9.54 -2.24 6.57
N VAL A 329 8.48 -2.84 6.02
CA VAL A 329 7.09 -2.46 6.33
C VAL A 329 6.38 -3.57 7.09
N GLY A 330 5.95 -3.32 8.32
CA GLY A 330 5.12 -4.23 9.10
C GLY A 330 3.64 -3.98 8.86
N VAL A 331 2.84 -5.03 8.64
CA VAL A 331 1.39 -4.92 8.40
C VAL A 331 0.61 -5.63 9.51
N LEU A 332 -0.32 -4.90 10.14
CA LEU A 332 -1.13 -5.36 11.27
C LEU A 332 -2.63 -5.14 10.98
N SER A 333 -3.45 -6.15 11.20
CA SER A 333 -4.92 -5.98 11.28
C SER A 333 -5.35 -5.81 12.73
N THR A 334 -6.40 -5.05 12.99
CA THR A 334 -6.97 -4.85 14.34
C THR A 334 -8.48 -5.07 14.33
N GLY A 335 -9.01 -5.69 15.38
CA GLY A 335 -10.44 -5.84 15.61
C GLY A 335 -10.81 -7.25 16.03
N ASP A 336 -11.62 -7.38 17.07
CA ASP A 336 -12.08 -8.67 17.57
C ASP A 336 -13.04 -9.39 16.60
N GLU A 337 -13.60 -8.67 15.62
CA GLU A 337 -14.39 -9.25 14.53
C GLU A 337 -13.53 -9.95 13.45
N ILE A 338 -12.21 -9.75 13.46
CA ILE A 338 -11.32 -10.17 12.38
C ILE A 338 -10.86 -11.61 12.61
N ALA A 339 -11.31 -12.52 11.74
CA ALA A 339 -10.83 -13.89 11.69
C ALA A 339 -9.69 -14.04 10.65
N PRO A 340 -8.65 -14.86 10.90
CA PRO A 340 -7.64 -15.18 9.89
C PRO A 340 -8.28 -15.68 8.59
N HIS A 341 -7.75 -15.26 7.44
CA HIS A 341 -8.32 -15.58 6.13
C HIS A 341 -8.21 -17.07 5.77
N ASP A 342 -7.21 -17.74 6.33
CA ASP A 342 -6.84 -19.14 6.16
C ASP A 342 -7.44 -20.06 7.25
N ARG A 343 -8.16 -19.50 8.24
CA ARG A 343 -8.82 -20.29 9.27
C ARG A 343 -9.83 -21.25 8.63
N PRO A 344 -9.71 -22.57 8.83
CA PRO A 344 -10.66 -23.52 8.25
C PRO A 344 -12.07 -23.36 8.85
N GLY A 345 -13.08 -23.73 8.07
CA GLY A 345 -14.48 -23.72 8.49
C GLY A 345 -15.21 -22.39 8.23
N GLU A 346 -16.41 -22.31 8.80
CA GLU A 346 -17.31 -21.15 8.65
C GLU A 346 -16.95 -20.00 9.59
N LEU A 347 -17.40 -18.80 9.24
CA LEU A 347 -17.31 -17.63 10.12
C LEU A 347 -18.37 -17.73 11.21
N ARG A 348 -18.00 -17.36 12.44
CA ARG A 348 -18.99 -17.15 13.50
C ARG A 348 -19.76 -15.88 13.22
N ARG A 349 -20.96 -15.79 13.79
CA ARG A 349 -21.79 -14.59 13.66
C ARG A 349 -21.04 -13.37 14.18
N GLY A 350 -20.90 -12.36 13.33
CA GLY A 350 -20.19 -11.11 13.63
C GLY A 350 -18.75 -11.08 13.17
N GLU A 351 -18.17 -12.22 12.76
CA GLU A 351 -16.82 -12.26 12.22
C GLU A 351 -16.77 -11.93 10.72
N VAL A 352 -15.64 -11.38 10.29
CA VAL A 352 -15.26 -11.23 8.89
C VAL A 352 -13.84 -11.75 8.69
N ARG A 353 -13.55 -12.28 7.50
CA ARG A 353 -12.18 -12.72 7.17
C ARG A 353 -11.26 -11.50 6.98
N ASP A 354 -10.04 -11.61 7.49
CA ASP A 354 -8.99 -10.62 7.32
C ASP A 354 -8.55 -10.56 5.85
N THR A 355 -9.08 -9.61 5.11
CA THR A 355 -8.72 -9.41 3.70
C THR A 355 -7.68 -8.32 3.51
N ASN A 356 -7.57 -7.37 4.45
CA ASN A 356 -6.75 -6.19 4.26
C ASN A 356 -5.28 -6.48 4.45
N ARG A 357 -4.90 -7.16 5.53
CA ARG A 357 -3.50 -7.52 5.79
C ARG A 357 -2.86 -8.32 4.65
N PRO A 358 -3.42 -9.46 4.18
CA PRO A 358 -2.84 -10.18 3.04
C PRO A 358 -2.81 -9.34 1.75
N THR A 359 -3.82 -8.49 1.52
CA THR A 359 -3.83 -7.59 0.34
C THR A 359 -2.76 -6.50 0.45
N LEU A 360 -2.54 -5.91 1.61
CA LEU A 360 -1.50 -4.90 1.83
C LEU A 360 -0.10 -5.51 1.74
N LEU A 361 0.12 -6.69 2.33
CA LEU A 361 1.38 -7.43 2.21
C LEU A 361 1.74 -7.69 0.74
N THR A 362 0.76 -8.10 -0.08
CA THR A 362 0.99 -8.32 -1.52
C THR A 362 1.22 -7.03 -2.28
N ALA A 363 0.49 -5.95 -1.97
CA ALA A 363 0.67 -4.64 -2.61
C ALA A 363 2.04 -4.01 -2.30
N ILE A 364 2.51 -4.12 -1.05
CA ILE A 364 3.84 -3.64 -0.61
C ILE A 364 4.95 -4.41 -1.34
N ARG A 365 4.89 -5.75 -1.34
CA ARG A 365 5.86 -6.60 -2.06
C ARG A 365 5.85 -6.35 -3.56
N GLY A 366 4.66 -6.22 -4.15
CA GLY A 366 4.49 -5.88 -5.56
C GLY A 366 5.04 -4.50 -5.93
N SER A 367 5.21 -3.61 -4.95
CA SER A 367 5.84 -2.30 -5.13
C SER A 367 7.37 -2.31 -4.88
N GLY A 368 7.97 -3.49 -4.65
CA GLY A 368 9.42 -3.65 -4.49
C GLY A 368 9.95 -3.50 -3.06
N PHE A 369 9.06 -3.46 -2.06
CA PHE A 369 9.41 -3.29 -0.64
C PHE A 369 9.25 -4.58 0.17
N GLU A 370 10.04 -4.71 1.23
CA GLU A 370 9.90 -5.81 2.19
C GLU A 370 8.65 -5.62 3.05
N ALA A 371 7.89 -6.70 3.23
CA ALA A 371 6.67 -6.69 4.03
C ALA A 371 6.68 -7.80 5.08
N VAL A 372 6.57 -7.41 6.35
CA VAL A 372 6.51 -8.29 7.53
C VAL A 372 5.07 -8.39 7.99
N ASP A 373 4.60 -9.62 8.19
CA ASP A 373 3.27 -9.90 8.71
C ASP A 373 3.28 -9.82 10.25
N LEU A 374 2.59 -8.82 10.81
CA LEU A 374 2.48 -8.61 12.27
C LEU A 374 1.21 -9.28 12.85
N GLY A 375 0.43 -9.98 12.02
CA GLY A 375 -0.76 -10.71 12.45
C GLY A 375 -1.99 -9.84 12.71
N ILE A 376 -2.82 -10.29 13.66
CA ILE A 376 -4.06 -9.63 14.06
C ILE A 376 -3.94 -9.29 15.55
N ALA A 377 -4.04 -8.00 15.89
CA ALA A 377 -4.09 -7.55 17.28
C ALA A 377 -5.55 -7.56 17.79
N SER A 378 -5.71 -8.04 19.03
CA SER A 378 -7.00 -7.97 19.75
C SER A 378 -7.26 -6.56 20.26
N ASP A 379 -8.54 -6.22 20.45
CA ASP A 379 -8.96 -4.95 21.06
C ASP A 379 -8.84 -4.96 22.60
N ALA A 380 -8.16 -5.97 23.17
CA ALA A 380 -7.88 -6.03 24.59
C ALA A 380 -6.94 -4.89 25.04
N PRO A 381 -7.19 -4.24 26.20
CA PRO A 381 -6.32 -3.20 26.73
C PRO A 381 -4.85 -3.65 26.80
N GLY A 382 -3.94 -2.83 26.28
CA GLY A 382 -2.50 -3.09 26.29
C GLY A 382 -1.99 -4.05 25.19
N SER A 383 -2.86 -4.83 24.55
CA SER A 383 -2.45 -5.76 23.47
C SER A 383 -1.88 -5.00 22.27
N LEU A 384 -2.62 -4.00 21.77
CA LEU A 384 -2.18 -3.17 20.65
C LEU A 384 -0.87 -2.43 20.95
N GLU A 385 -0.70 -1.91 22.17
CA GLU A 385 0.54 -1.24 22.59
C GLU A 385 1.74 -2.20 22.52
N ALA A 386 1.60 -3.40 23.09
CA ALA A 386 2.68 -4.38 23.12
C ALA A 386 3.11 -4.78 21.70
N VAL A 387 2.13 -5.06 20.82
CA VAL A 387 2.38 -5.41 19.41
C VAL A 387 3.08 -4.27 18.66
N LEU A 388 2.63 -3.02 18.83
CA LEU A 388 3.27 -1.87 18.18
C LEU A 388 4.70 -1.63 18.70
N ARG A 389 4.94 -1.79 20.00
CA ARG A 389 6.30 -1.67 20.57
C ARG A 389 7.24 -2.73 20.04
N ASP A 390 6.76 -3.95 19.90
CA ASP A 390 7.55 -5.04 19.37
C ASP A 390 7.86 -4.85 17.87
N ALA A 391 6.83 -4.52 17.08
CA ALA A 391 6.98 -4.23 15.66
C ALA A 391 8.02 -3.13 15.38
N MET A 392 8.03 -2.04 16.16
CA MET A 392 9.00 -0.94 15.98
C MET A 392 10.47 -1.38 16.11
N ARG A 393 10.75 -2.53 16.71
CA ARG A 393 12.12 -3.09 16.79
C ARG A 393 12.60 -3.70 15.48
N SER A 394 11.68 -4.21 14.66
CA SER A 394 12.00 -4.98 13.45
C SER A 394 11.61 -4.28 12.15
N VAL A 395 10.76 -3.25 12.19
CA VAL A 395 10.30 -2.53 10.99
C VAL A 395 10.51 -1.02 11.08
N ASP A 396 10.60 -0.36 9.93
CA ASP A 396 10.75 1.10 9.82
C ASP A 396 9.38 1.80 9.71
N VAL A 397 8.42 1.14 9.05
CA VAL A 397 7.05 1.63 8.82
C VAL A 397 6.05 0.58 9.29
N ILE A 398 5.04 1.01 10.05
CA ILE A 398 3.92 0.15 10.47
C ILE A 398 2.66 0.60 9.73
N VAL A 399 1.99 -0.33 9.05
CA VAL A 399 0.70 -0.13 8.40
C VAL A 399 -0.35 -0.94 9.16
N THR A 400 -1.30 -0.25 9.76
CA THR A 400 -2.43 -0.87 10.44
C THR A 400 -3.69 -0.78 9.59
N SER A 401 -4.59 -1.75 9.73
CA SER A 401 -5.91 -1.75 9.09
C SER A 401 -6.99 -2.14 10.09
N GLY A 402 -8.00 -1.27 10.24
CA GLY A 402 -9.05 -1.43 11.26
C GLY A 402 -8.92 -0.38 12.36
N GLY A 403 -9.96 -0.21 13.18
CA GLY A 403 -9.86 0.64 14.37
C GLY A 403 -9.62 2.15 14.16
N VAL A 404 -9.90 2.74 12.98
CA VAL A 404 -9.53 4.16 12.67
C VAL A 404 -10.65 5.21 12.71
N SER A 405 -11.85 4.84 13.17
CA SER A 405 -13.03 5.68 13.01
C SER A 405 -13.26 6.66 14.18
N MET A 406 -14.50 6.77 14.67
CA MET A 406 -14.87 7.51 15.88
C MET A 406 -15.55 6.56 16.89
N GLY A 407 -15.31 5.25 16.76
CA GLY A 407 -15.97 4.19 17.49
C GLY A 407 -15.35 3.93 18.88
N GLU A 408 -16.01 3.08 19.66
CA GLU A 408 -15.53 2.67 20.99
C GLU A 408 -14.19 1.93 20.92
N LEU A 409 -13.97 1.23 19.81
CA LEU A 409 -12.82 0.36 19.54
C LEU A 409 -11.74 1.06 18.68
N ASP A 410 -11.80 2.40 18.54
CA ASP A 410 -10.66 3.16 17.97
C ASP A 410 -9.58 3.33 19.04
N LEU A 411 -8.84 2.26 19.28
CA LEU A 411 -7.77 2.20 20.27
C LEU A 411 -6.45 2.73 19.72
N LEU A 412 -6.30 2.81 18.40
CA LEU A 412 -5.02 3.14 17.79
C LEU A 412 -4.59 4.58 18.05
N LYS A 413 -5.46 5.57 17.79
CA LYS A 413 -5.09 6.98 18.03
C LYS A 413 -4.72 7.24 19.50
N PRO A 414 -5.52 6.75 20.49
CA PRO A 414 -5.14 6.85 21.90
C PRO A 414 -3.84 6.14 22.23
N THR A 415 -3.60 4.93 21.70
CA THR A 415 -2.35 4.20 21.95
C THR A 415 -1.14 4.97 21.41
N ILE A 416 -1.23 5.52 20.20
CA ILE A 416 -0.15 6.33 19.61
C ILE A 416 0.15 7.54 20.48
N GLU A 417 -0.85 8.36 20.81
CA GLU A 417 -0.63 9.62 21.52
C GLU A 417 -0.26 9.42 22.99
N ARG A 418 -0.96 8.51 23.70
CA ARG A 418 -0.90 8.42 25.16
C ARG A 418 0.12 7.39 25.65
N ALA A 419 0.25 6.26 24.96
CA ALA A 419 1.12 5.17 25.41
C ALA A 419 2.49 5.20 24.71
N LEU A 420 2.50 5.47 23.41
CA LEU A 420 3.73 5.50 22.62
C LEU A 420 4.40 6.88 22.57
N GLY A 421 3.70 7.95 22.99
CA GLY A 421 4.21 9.33 22.94
C GLY A 421 4.42 9.83 21.50
N GLY A 422 3.64 9.28 20.56
CA GLY A 422 3.66 9.65 19.16
C GLY A 422 2.84 10.90 18.85
N THR A 423 3.04 11.42 17.64
CA THR A 423 2.32 12.56 17.10
C THR A 423 1.49 12.11 15.91
N ILE A 424 0.18 12.38 15.96
CA ILE A 424 -0.72 12.21 14.82
C ILE A 424 -0.74 13.51 14.02
N HIS A 425 -0.27 13.45 12.79
CA HIS A 425 -0.17 14.62 11.90
C HIS A 425 -1.51 14.91 11.21
N PHE A 426 -2.23 13.85 10.84
CA PHE A 426 -3.64 13.95 10.47
C PHE A 426 -4.37 12.63 10.78
N GLY A 427 -5.68 12.74 11.00
CA GLY A 427 -6.56 11.59 11.23
C GLY A 427 -7.73 11.45 10.25
N ARG A 428 -7.90 12.42 9.32
CA ARG A 428 -8.99 12.42 8.34
C ARG A 428 -8.62 13.15 7.05
N VAL A 429 -9.04 12.57 5.93
CA VAL A 429 -8.82 13.12 4.59
C VAL A 429 -10.14 13.29 3.83
N SER A 430 -10.27 14.38 3.08
CA SER A 430 -11.44 14.73 2.26
C SER A 430 -11.44 13.96 0.94
N MET A 431 -11.69 12.65 1.04
CA MET A 431 -11.65 11.75 -0.12
C MET A 431 -12.64 10.59 0.00
N LYS A 432 -12.83 9.87 -1.11
CA LYS A 432 -13.62 8.64 -1.17
C LYS A 432 -13.02 7.63 -2.16
N PRO A 433 -12.83 6.37 -1.76
CA PRO A 433 -12.81 5.89 -0.37
C PRO A 433 -11.59 6.43 0.40
N GLY A 434 -11.51 6.26 1.73
CA GLY A 434 -10.29 6.61 2.48
C GLY A 434 -10.41 7.65 3.58
N LYS A 435 -11.62 8.17 3.87
CA LYS A 435 -11.80 9.27 4.83
C LYS A 435 -11.07 9.14 6.18
N PRO A 436 -11.07 8.00 6.90
CA PRO A 436 -10.48 7.91 8.23
C PRO A 436 -8.98 7.54 8.24
N THR A 437 -8.26 7.73 7.13
CA THR A 437 -6.81 7.48 7.11
C THR A 437 -6.08 8.38 8.09
N THR A 438 -5.16 7.78 8.85
CA THR A 438 -4.33 8.45 9.85
C THR A 438 -2.85 8.26 9.52
N PHE A 439 -2.05 9.30 9.72
CA PHE A 439 -0.59 9.26 9.61
C PHE A 439 0.03 9.84 10.87
N ALA A 440 1.03 9.14 11.40
CA ALA A 440 1.66 9.47 12.66
C ALA A 440 3.15 9.11 12.66
N THR A 441 3.89 9.76 13.57
CA THR A 441 5.28 9.40 13.87
C THR A 441 5.45 9.13 15.35
N VAL A 442 6.20 8.09 15.69
CA VAL A 442 6.49 7.70 17.08
C VAL A 442 8.01 7.81 17.32
N PRO A 443 8.45 8.50 18.39
CA PRO A 443 9.85 8.48 18.79
C PRO A 443 10.29 7.07 19.20
N PHE A 444 11.43 6.61 18.68
CA PHE A 444 11.98 5.30 18.95
C PHE A 444 13.47 5.41 19.28
N LYS A 445 13.92 4.68 20.30
CA LYS A 445 15.34 4.58 20.66
C LYS A 445 15.81 3.14 20.38
N PRO A 446 16.71 2.92 19.41
CA PRO A 446 17.27 1.60 19.15
C PRO A 446 18.01 1.06 20.38
N SER A 447 17.93 -0.25 20.62
CA SER A 447 18.68 -0.88 21.72
C SER A 447 20.20 -0.86 21.52
N SER A 448 20.64 -0.64 20.27
CA SER A 448 22.04 -0.64 19.84
C SER A 448 22.72 0.74 19.90
N SER A 449 22.02 1.80 20.34
CA SER A 449 22.64 3.11 20.44
C SER A 449 23.53 3.19 21.69
N GLU A 450 24.84 3.40 21.49
CA GLU A 450 25.81 3.81 22.52
C GLU A 450 25.23 4.93 23.42
N PRO A 451 25.48 4.90 24.75
CA PRO A 451 25.02 5.96 25.66
C PRO A 451 25.68 7.30 25.31
N GLY A 452 25.00 8.14 24.52
CA GLY A 452 25.44 9.52 24.24
C GLY A 452 25.37 9.93 22.77
N GLU A 453 25.34 8.99 21.82
CA GLU A 453 25.36 9.29 20.37
C GLU A 453 24.06 8.93 19.62
N GLY A 454 23.13 8.21 20.26
CA GLY A 454 21.86 7.83 19.65
C GLY A 454 20.82 8.95 19.62
N GLY A 455 20.74 9.71 18.54
CA GLY A 455 19.57 10.53 18.24
C GLY A 455 18.27 9.70 18.29
N ARG A 456 17.17 10.27 18.79
CA ARG A 456 15.86 9.59 18.74
C ARG A 456 15.47 9.37 17.27
N GLU A 457 15.39 8.12 16.85
CA GLU A 457 14.81 7.78 15.56
C GLU A 457 13.29 8.01 15.61
N LYS A 458 12.67 8.08 14.44
CA LYS A 458 11.21 8.09 14.31
C LYS A 458 10.77 6.83 13.58
N ARG A 459 9.67 6.23 14.05
CA ARG A 459 8.93 5.19 13.33
C ARG A 459 7.68 5.81 12.74
N VAL A 460 7.38 5.43 11.50
CA VAL A 460 6.21 5.93 10.79
C VAL A 460 5.07 4.94 10.98
N ILE A 461 3.87 5.45 11.30
CA ILE A 461 2.66 4.65 11.42
C ILE A 461 1.60 5.21 10.48
N PHE A 462 1.13 4.36 9.58
CA PHE A 462 -0.08 4.57 8.81
C PHE A 462 -1.20 3.75 9.40
N SER A 463 -2.39 4.36 9.50
CA SER A 463 -3.59 3.63 9.82
C SER A 463 -4.64 3.79 8.76
N LEU A 464 -4.95 2.67 8.11
CA LEU A 464 -5.79 2.60 6.95
C LEU A 464 -7.21 2.14 7.34
N PRO A 465 -8.24 2.52 6.56
CA PRO A 465 -9.60 2.13 6.89
C PRO A 465 -9.81 0.62 6.78
N GLY A 466 -10.58 0.04 7.72
CA GLY A 466 -10.93 -1.39 7.70
C GLY A 466 -11.75 -1.85 6.49
N ASN A 467 -12.30 -0.91 5.71
CA ASN A 467 -12.96 -1.23 4.44
C ASN A 467 -11.93 -1.65 3.37
N PRO A 468 -12.03 -2.85 2.78
CA PRO A 468 -10.94 -3.40 1.97
C PRO A 468 -10.50 -2.58 0.78
N ALA A 469 -11.44 -2.05 0.00
CA ALA A 469 -11.05 -1.22 -1.14
C ALA A 469 -10.45 0.12 -0.69
N SER A 470 -10.79 0.59 0.50
CA SER A 470 -10.24 1.83 1.03
C SER A 470 -8.78 1.63 1.41
N ALA A 471 -8.46 0.52 2.09
CA ALA A 471 -7.10 0.17 2.49
C ALA A 471 -6.13 0.19 1.29
N VAL A 472 -6.51 -0.47 0.18
CA VAL A 472 -5.67 -0.52 -1.03
C VAL A 472 -5.53 0.85 -1.69
N VAL A 473 -6.61 1.62 -1.82
CA VAL A 473 -6.54 3.00 -2.36
C VAL A 473 -5.61 3.85 -1.51
N THR A 474 -5.75 3.81 -0.19
CA THR A 474 -4.96 4.63 0.72
C THR A 474 -3.50 4.18 0.84
N PHE A 475 -3.22 2.89 0.64
CA PHE A 475 -1.84 2.41 0.49
C PHE A 475 -1.16 3.10 -0.68
N HIS A 476 -1.74 3.02 -1.88
CA HIS A 476 -1.16 3.60 -3.09
C HIS A 476 -1.07 5.13 -3.03
N LEU A 477 -2.03 5.80 -2.39
CA LEU A 477 -2.05 7.25 -2.31
C LEU A 477 -1.15 7.82 -1.21
N PHE A 478 -0.90 7.11 -0.11
CA PHE A 478 -0.23 7.70 1.06
C PHE A 478 0.98 6.90 1.54
N VAL A 479 0.86 5.58 1.63
CA VAL A 479 1.95 4.73 2.10
C VAL A 479 3.04 4.63 1.04
N LEU A 480 2.68 4.30 -0.19
CA LEU A 480 3.64 4.12 -1.29
C LEU A 480 4.52 5.36 -1.51
N PRO A 481 3.99 6.61 -1.61
CA PRO A 481 4.84 7.79 -1.72
C PRO A 481 5.83 7.96 -0.56
N ALA A 482 5.44 7.63 0.67
CA ALA A 482 6.34 7.68 1.83
C ALA A 482 7.46 6.64 1.71
N LEU A 483 7.13 5.42 1.28
CA LEU A 483 8.13 4.36 1.06
C LEU A 483 9.12 4.73 -0.03
N GLN A 484 8.64 5.34 -1.13
CA GLN A 484 9.49 5.82 -2.23
C GLN A 484 10.42 6.94 -1.76
N LYS A 485 9.92 7.89 -0.96
CA LYS A 485 10.76 8.91 -0.31
C LYS A 485 11.84 8.25 0.55
N MET A 486 11.48 7.34 1.45
CA MET A 486 12.44 6.67 2.35
C MET A 486 13.48 5.82 1.61
N ALA A 487 13.13 5.28 0.43
CA ALA A 487 14.05 4.54 -0.44
C ALA A 487 14.87 5.45 -1.37
N GLY A 488 14.82 6.77 -1.19
CA GLY A 488 15.62 7.73 -1.94
C GLY A 488 15.22 7.90 -3.40
N GLN A 489 14.00 7.49 -3.78
CA GLN A 489 13.47 7.78 -5.12
C GLN A 489 13.29 9.29 -5.29
N SER A 490 13.45 9.76 -6.53
CA SER A 490 13.24 11.15 -6.87
C SER A 490 11.74 11.49 -6.99
N GLU A 491 11.39 12.75 -6.73
CA GLU A 491 10.05 13.27 -6.99
C GLU A 491 9.69 13.24 -8.49
N PRO A 492 8.39 13.15 -8.85
CA PRO A 492 7.25 13.05 -7.94
C PRO A 492 7.06 11.63 -7.37
N TRP A 493 6.83 11.54 -6.06
CA TRP A 493 6.49 10.27 -5.41
C TRP A 493 5.03 9.89 -5.62
N GLY A 494 4.79 8.59 -5.77
CA GLY A 494 3.49 7.96 -5.94
C GLY A 494 3.40 7.17 -7.23
N LEU A 495 2.16 6.91 -7.64
CA LEU A 495 1.87 6.22 -8.88
C LEU A 495 1.99 7.16 -10.09
N PRO A 496 2.44 6.66 -11.24
CA PRO A 496 2.43 7.43 -12.48
C PRO A 496 1.02 7.94 -12.79
N LYS A 497 0.93 9.25 -13.02
CA LYS A 497 -0.30 9.94 -13.39
C LYS A 497 -0.37 10.06 -14.90
N VAL A 498 -1.46 9.57 -15.50
CA VAL A 498 -1.67 9.58 -16.95
C VAL A 498 -3.04 10.16 -17.30
N LYS A 499 -3.18 10.67 -18.52
CA LYS A 499 -4.49 11.04 -19.07
C LYS A 499 -5.15 9.82 -19.71
N VAL A 500 -6.41 9.59 -19.38
CA VAL A 500 -7.23 8.52 -19.93
C VAL A 500 -8.52 9.09 -20.50
N VAL A 501 -9.10 8.40 -21.48
CA VAL A 501 -10.40 8.68 -22.07
C VAL A 501 -11.47 7.86 -21.36
N LEU A 502 -12.55 8.51 -20.92
CA LEU A 502 -13.65 7.84 -20.23
C LEU A 502 -14.43 6.90 -21.18
N GLY A 503 -14.57 5.64 -20.79
CA GLY A 503 -15.41 4.67 -21.48
C GLY A 503 -16.92 4.83 -21.22
N GLN A 504 -17.28 5.58 -20.18
CA GLN A 504 -18.66 5.82 -19.73
C GLN A 504 -18.78 7.16 -19.02
N ASP A 505 -20.01 7.67 -18.90
CA ASP A 505 -20.31 8.86 -18.10
C ASP A 505 -20.04 8.60 -16.61
N VAL A 506 -19.49 9.60 -15.91
CA VAL A 506 -19.16 9.50 -14.48
C VAL A 506 -19.67 10.71 -13.72
N ARG A 507 -20.49 10.47 -12.70
CA ARG A 507 -20.95 11.52 -11.78
C ARG A 507 -19.88 11.81 -10.72
N MET A 508 -19.66 13.09 -10.42
CA MET A 508 -18.70 13.55 -9.41
C MET A 508 -19.40 13.87 -8.07
N ASP A 509 -18.66 13.76 -6.96
CA ASP A 509 -19.08 14.18 -5.62
C ASP A 509 -18.67 15.65 -5.38
N PRO A 510 -19.60 16.56 -5.06
CA PRO A 510 -19.29 17.99 -4.91
C PRO A 510 -18.47 18.31 -3.66
N LYS A 511 -18.35 17.36 -2.70
CA LYS A 511 -17.71 17.61 -1.40
C LYS A 511 -16.30 17.04 -1.30
N ARG A 512 -15.97 16.01 -2.08
CA ARG A 512 -14.75 15.21 -1.88
C ARG A 512 -14.21 14.67 -3.19
N ALA A 513 -12.90 14.56 -3.28
CA ALA A 513 -12.26 13.84 -4.38
C ALA A 513 -12.62 12.35 -4.31
N GLU A 514 -12.81 11.73 -5.47
CA GLU A 514 -13.08 10.29 -5.57
C GLU A 514 -12.01 9.57 -6.38
N TYR A 515 -11.69 8.34 -5.93
CA TYR A 515 -10.72 7.45 -6.57
C TYR A 515 -11.44 6.18 -7.00
N HIS A 516 -11.81 6.13 -8.29
CA HIS A 516 -12.55 4.99 -8.84
C HIS A 516 -11.60 3.97 -9.41
N ARG A 517 -11.82 2.69 -9.11
CA ARG A 517 -11.03 1.59 -9.68
C ARG A 517 -11.47 1.36 -11.11
N VAL A 518 -10.50 1.38 -12.02
CA VAL A 518 -10.71 1.23 -13.46
C VAL A 518 -9.69 0.27 -14.06
N VAL A 519 -10.02 -0.22 -15.24
CA VAL A 519 -9.09 -0.90 -16.15
C VAL A 519 -8.70 0.10 -17.24
N VAL A 520 -7.42 0.37 -17.36
CA VAL A 520 -6.83 1.21 -18.40
C VAL A 520 -6.21 0.31 -19.46
N THR A 521 -6.62 0.55 -20.70
CA THR A 521 -6.17 -0.20 -21.88
C THR A 521 -5.65 0.78 -22.94
N ALA A 522 -4.49 0.50 -23.51
CA ALA A 522 -4.00 1.13 -24.73
C ALA A 522 -4.71 0.52 -25.93
N LYS A 523 -5.30 1.39 -26.74
CA LYS A 523 -6.01 1.00 -27.97
C LYS A 523 -5.16 1.21 -29.21
N ALA A 524 -5.64 0.71 -30.34
CA ALA A 524 -4.97 0.84 -31.65
C ALA A 524 -4.75 2.30 -32.10
N ASP A 525 -5.51 3.26 -31.56
CA ASP A 525 -5.31 4.69 -31.79
C ASP A 525 -4.17 5.31 -30.96
N GLY A 526 -3.47 4.49 -30.16
CA GLY A 526 -2.38 4.90 -29.27
C GLY A 526 -2.85 5.61 -27.99
N ARG A 527 -4.17 5.75 -27.76
CA ARG A 527 -4.71 6.42 -26.57
C ARG A 527 -5.05 5.43 -25.46
N LEU A 528 -5.05 5.94 -24.24
CA LEU A 528 -5.44 5.18 -23.05
C LEU A 528 -6.92 5.38 -22.77
N TYR A 529 -7.66 4.28 -22.58
CA TYR A 529 -9.08 4.30 -22.26
C TYR A 529 -9.33 3.65 -20.90
N ALA A 530 -10.17 4.28 -20.08
CA ALA A 530 -10.54 3.78 -18.77
C ALA A 530 -11.97 3.22 -18.75
N ALA A 531 -12.10 1.94 -18.38
CA ALA A 531 -13.37 1.27 -18.14
C ALA A 531 -13.55 1.02 -16.64
N SER A 532 -14.75 1.31 -16.10
CA SER A 532 -15.04 1.05 -14.69
C SER A 532 -15.02 -0.44 -14.37
N THR A 533 -14.52 -0.83 -13.19
CA THR A 533 -14.69 -2.20 -12.67
C THR A 533 -16.10 -2.49 -12.12
N GLY A 534 -17.06 -1.61 -12.38
CA GLY A 534 -18.44 -1.69 -11.92
C GLY A 534 -18.65 -0.95 -10.60
N PHE A 535 -19.46 -1.52 -9.70
CA PHE A 535 -19.88 -0.85 -8.46
C PHE A 535 -18.71 -0.46 -7.54
N GLN A 536 -18.50 0.84 -7.36
CA GLN A 536 -17.40 1.47 -6.62
C GLN A 536 -17.55 1.46 -5.08
N ARG A 537 -18.26 0.48 -4.50
CA ARG A 537 -18.44 0.38 -3.04
C ARG A 537 -17.11 0.13 -2.33
N SER A 538 -16.89 0.78 -1.18
CA SER A 538 -15.64 0.69 -0.41
C SER A 538 -15.42 -0.67 0.27
N SER A 539 -16.50 -1.40 0.56
CA SER A 539 -16.45 -2.74 1.16
C SER A 539 -16.20 -3.85 0.13
N ARG A 540 -16.34 -3.57 -1.17
CA ARG A 540 -16.27 -4.60 -2.22
C ARG A 540 -14.83 -4.74 -2.73
N ILE A 541 -14.04 -5.60 -2.09
CA ILE A 541 -12.67 -5.91 -2.54
C ILE A 541 -12.62 -6.44 -3.98
N GLY A 542 -13.66 -7.15 -4.42
CA GLY A 542 -13.76 -7.66 -5.79
C GLY A 542 -13.71 -6.57 -6.89
N SER A 543 -13.92 -5.29 -6.55
CA SER A 543 -13.73 -4.17 -7.48
C SER A 543 -12.26 -3.92 -7.89
N PHE A 544 -11.30 -4.52 -7.16
CA PHE A 544 -9.88 -4.51 -7.51
C PHE A 544 -9.48 -5.66 -8.43
N LYS A 545 -10.32 -6.67 -8.62
CA LYS A 545 -10.01 -7.76 -9.54
C LYS A 545 -9.86 -7.19 -10.95
N GLY A 546 -8.65 -7.26 -11.50
CA GLY A 546 -8.31 -6.74 -12.82
C GLY A 546 -8.16 -5.21 -12.91
N ALA A 547 -8.37 -4.47 -11.82
CA ALA A 547 -8.12 -3.04 -11.80
C ALA A 547 -6.61 -2.78 -11.90
N ASN A 548 -6.21 -1.89 -12.80
CA ASN A 548 -4.81 -1.47 -12.96
C ASN A 548 -4.62 0.05 -12.78
N ALA A 549 -5.69 0.80 -12.51
CA ALA A 549 -5.59 2.24 -12.23
C ALA A 549 -6.71 2.78 -11.31
N LEU A 550 -6.46 3.98 -10.78
CA LEU A 550 -7.42 4.78 -10.03
C LEU A 550 -7.74 6.05 -10.82
N LEU A 551 -8.98 6.22 -11.25
CA LEU A 551 -9.48 7.45 -11.85
C LEU A 551 -9.55 8.56 -10.78
N CYS A 552 -8.99 9.73 -11.06
CA CYS A 552 -8.93 10.86 -10.13
C CYS A 552 -10.06 11.84 -10.41
N LEU A 553 -11.18 11.70 -9.69
CA LEU A 553 -12.32 12.59 -9.81
C LEU A 553 -12.19 13.77 -8.83
N PRO A 554 -12.23 15.02 -9.29
CA PRO A 554 -12.16 16.17 -8.42
C PRO A 554 -13.44 16.33 -7.57
N ALA A 555 -13.33 17.06 -6.46
CA ALA A 555 -14.48 17.48 -5.68
C ALA A 555 -15.25 18.57 -6.45
N LYS A 556 -16.21 18.18 -7.28
CA LYS A 556 -16.97 19.09 -8.14
C LYS A 556 -18.39 18.57 -8.35
N GLU A 557 -19.34 19.49 -8.51
CA GLU A 557 -20.70 19.15 -8.92
C GLU A 557 -20.76 18.80 -10.43
N GLY A 558 -21.67 17.89 -10.79
CA GLY A 558 -21.92 17.51 -12.19
C GLY A 558 -21.42 16.12 -12.56
N SER A 559 -21.24 15.91 -13.86
CA SER A 559 -20.78 14.66 -14.47
C SER A 559 -19.80 14.94 -15.60
N LEU A 560 -18.91 13.98 -15.86
CA LEU A 560 -18.04 13.94 -17.03
C LEU A 560 -18.63 12.96 -18.03
N ALA A 561 -18.72 13.36 -19.30
CA ALA A 561 -19.27 12.51 -20.35
C ALA A 561 -18.24 11.48 -20.85
N LYS A 562 -18.75 10.37 -21.40
CA LYS A 562 -17.96 9.42 -22.18
C LYS A 562 -17.17 10.14 -23.27
N GLY A 563 -15.91 9.77 -23.45
CA GLY A 563 -15.00 10.39 -24.41
C GLY A 563 -14.21 11.59 -23.87
N GLU A 564 -14.59 12.14 -22.72
CA GLU A 564 -13.79 13.16 -22.05
C GLU A 564 -12.48 12.59 -21.48
N SER A 565 -11.48 13.45 -21.34
CA SER A 565 -10.17 13.09 -20.79
C SER A 565 -10.03 13.51 -19.34
N ILE A 566 -9.51 12.61 -18.50
CA ILE A 566 -9.26 12.85 -17.07
C ILE A 566 -8.00 12.12 -16.62
N GLU A 567 -7.47 12.52 -15.47
CA GLU A 567 -6.31 11.90 -14.86
C GLU A 567 -6.65 10.55 -14.21
N ALA A 568 -5.72 9.59 -14.32
CA ALA A 568 -5.72 8.34 -13.58
C ALA A 568 -4.32 8.03 -13.05
N LEU A 569 -4.26 7.32 -11.93
CA LEU A 569 -3.03 6.81 -11.32
C LEU A 569 -2.87 5.33 -11.68
N LEU A 570 -1.81 4.97 -12.38
CA LEU A 570 -1.55 3.59 -12.80
C LEU A 570 -0.97 2.78 -11.65
N MET A 571 -1.71 1.77 -11.17
CA MET A 571 -1.31 0.83 -10.11
C MET A 571 -0.66 -0.45 -10.65
N GLY A 572 -0.96 -0.81 -11.90
CA GLY A 572 -0.54 -2.08 -12.49
C GLY A 572 -0.16 -1.94 -13.95
N ARG A 573 0.15 -3.06 -14.59
CA ARG A 573 0.52 -3.10 -16.00
C ARG A 573 -0.61 -2.57 -16.87
N LEU A 574 -0.22 -1.80 -17.88
CA LEU A 574 -1.13 -1.35 -18.92
C LEU A 574 -1.55 -2.56 -19.76
N LEU A 575 -2.84 -2.67 -20.06
CA LEU A 575 -3.34 -3.67 -21.00
C LEU A 575 -3.25 -3.11 -22.42
N SER A 576 -3.00 -3.96 -23.41
CA SER A 576 -2.97 -3.60 -24.83
C SER A 576 -4.10 -4.35 -25.56
N GLU A 577 -4.80 -3.68 -26.48
CA GLU A 577 -5.69 -4.35 -27.45
C GLU A 577 -4.89 -5.00 -28.61
N LEU A 578 -3.61 -4.63 -28.78
CA LEU A 578 -2.66 -5.22 -29.73
C LEU A 578 -1.90 -6.40 -29.13
#